data_AF-A7ERQ6-F1
#
_entry.id   AF-A7ERQ6-F1
#
_cell.length_a   1.000
_cell.length_b   1.000
_cell.length_c   1.000
_cell.angle_alpha   90.00
_cell.angle_beta   90.00
_cell.angle_gamma   90.00
#
_symmetry.space_group_name_H-M   'P 1'
#
loop_
_entity.id
_entity.type
_entity.pdbx_description
1 polymer ?
#
loop_
_entity_poly.entity_id
_entity_poly.type
_entity_poly.pdbx_seq_one_letter_code
_entity_poly.pdbx_strand_id
1 'polypeptide(L)'
;MEHFCDVCHRRRSWRYHLQHPITSGTSPTSSICTRCSKNRSREPPFHKLKASIESPALHPSSHPPQSSLPSSSVIYERLKKRRNLNIPNPGPRTIFFRNRLKVRWLYYADTGLLDAMSFMGLCALIQAALIQAALIQAALIQAALIQGWTKGKRSNTPGRARVSITALIYAVLI
;
A
#
# COMPACT_ATOMS: atom_id res chain seq x y z
N MET A 1 7.04 11.74 -24.05
CA MET A 1 6.36 13.02 -23.76
C MET A 1 5.07 12.72 -23.02
N GLU A 2 4.68 13.57 -22.06
CA GLU A 2 3.50 13.35 -21.22
C GLU A 2 2.50 14.52 -21.39
N HIS A 3 1.19 14.20 -21.41
CA HIS A 3 0.12 15.17 -21.31
C HIS A 3 -0.03 15.68 -19.87
N PHE A 4 -0.11 17.00 -19.71
CA PHE A 4 -0.37 17.68 -18.45
C PHE A 4 -1.69 18.43 -18.50
N CYS A 5 -2.28 18.69 -17.34
CA CYS A 5 -3.45 19.55 -17.22
C CYS A 5 -3.03 21.02 -17.25
N ASP A 6 -3.64 21.85 -18.10
CA ASP A 6 -3.24 23.28 -18.17
C ASP A 6 -3.56 24.07 -16.90
N VAL A 7 -4.54 23.62 -16.12
CA VAL A 7 -5.02 24.36 -14.94
C VAL A 7 -4.26 23.97 -13.67
N CYS A 8 -3.93 22.68 -13.52
CA CYS A 8 -3.32 22.17 -12.28
C CYS A 8 -1.94 21.54 -12.47
N HIS A 9 -1.43 21.52 -13.71
CA HIS A 9 -0.14 20.96 -14.13
C HIS A 9 0.12 19.51 -13.68
N ARG A 10 -0.92 18.78 -13.27
CA ARG A 10 -0.80 17.35 -12.96
C ARG A 10 -0.80 16.53 -14.25
N ARG A 11 0.03 15.50 -14.28
CA ARG A 11 0.07 14.48 -15.33
C ARG A 11 -1.31 13.85 -15.54
N ARG A 12 -1.70 13.65 -16.79
CA ARG A 12 -2.98 12.99 -17.16
C ARG A 12 -2.91 11.48 -16.87
N SER A 13 -4.07 10.85 -16.77
CA SER A 13 -4.15 9.41 -16.52
C SER A 13 -3.63 8.62 -17.72
N TRP A 14 -3.06 7.44 -17.47
CA TRP A 14 -2.58 6.54 -18.52
C TRP A 14 -3.58 6.33 -19.66
N ARG A 15 -4.86 6.11 -19.32
CA ARG A 15 -5.95 5.94 -20.29
C ARG A 15 -6.11 7.13 -21.24
N TYR A 16 -5.82 8.35 -20.80
CA TYR A 16 -5.86 9.54 -21.65
C TYR A 16 -4.74 9.52 -22.71
N HIS A 17 -3.53 9.11 -22.33
CA HIS A 17 -2.40 8.99 -23.27
C HIS A 17 -2.66 7.95 -24.36
N LEU A 18 -3.35 6.86 -24.04
CA LEU A 18 -3.74 5.84 -25.03
C LEU A 18 -4.72 6.37 -26.07
N GLN A 19 -5.58 7.31 -25.70
CA GLN A 19 -6.59 7.90 -26.60
C GLN A 19 -6.04 9.11 -27.38
N HIS A 20 -4.96 9.72 -26.89
CA HIS A 20 -4.36 10.92 -27.47
C HIS A 20 -2.85 10.67 -27.63
N PRO A 21 -2.44 9.82 -28.57
CA PRO A 21 -1.01 9.58 -28.81
C PRO A 21 -0.33 10.89 -29.24
N ILE A 22 0.89 11.11 -28.76
CA ILE A 22 1.71 12.28 -29.14
C ILE A 22 2.62 11.84 -30.28
N THR A 23 2.49 12.48 -31.44
CA THR A 23 3.39 12.25 -32.57
C THR A 23 4.77 12.82 -32.25
N SER A 24 5.83 12.06 -32.52
CA SER A 24 7.21 12.51 -32.32
C SER A 24 7.47 13.84 -33.04
N GLY A 25 8.00 14.82 -32.32
CA GLY A 25 8.28 16.17 -32.85
C GLY A 25 7.11 17.16 -32.74
N THR A 26 5.95 16.74 -32.24
CA THR A 26 4.81 17.64 -31.98
C THR A 26 4.62 17.89 -30.48
N SER A 27 4.21 19.12 -30.12
CA SER A 27 3.83 19.42 -28.75
C SER A 27 2.43 18.84 -28.45
N PRO A 28 2.21 18.28 -27.24
CA PRO A 28 0.91 17.76 -26.87
C PRO A 28 -0.15 18.87 -26.87
N THR A 29 -1.33 18.57 -27.39
CA THR A 29 -2.48 19.48 -27.32
C THR A 29 -2.83 19.79 -25.86
N SER A 30 -3.09 21.07 -25.59
CA SER A 30 -3.53 21.54 -24.28
C SER A 30 -4.82 20.81 -23.85
N SER A 31 -4.87 20.36 -22.59
CA SER A 31 -6.00 19.59 -22.09
C SER A 31 -6.33 19.91 -20.64
N ILE A 32 -7.61 19.97 -20.31
CA ILE A 32 -8.08 20.23 -18.94
C ILE A 32 -8.51 18.91 -18.30
N CYS A 33 -8.03 18.64 -17.08
CA CYS A 33 -8.44 17.43 -16.38
C CYS A 33 -9.91 17.45 -15.94
N THR A 34 -10.53 16.28 -15.85
CA THR A 34 -11.96 16.15 -15.52
C THR A 34 -12.30 16.82 -14.18
N ARG A 35 -11.37 16.84 -13.22
CA ARG A 35 -11.54 17.53 -11.94
C ARG A 35 -11.58 19.06 -12.12
N CYS A 36 -10.61 19.63 -12.84
CA CYS A 36 -10.56 21.06 -13.15
C CYS A 36 -11.75 21.49 -14.02
N SER A 37 -12.15 20.68 -15.00
CA SER A 37 -13.33 20.90 -15.84
C SER A 37 -14.62 20.96 -15.00
N LYS A 38 -14.81 20.01 -14.06
CA LYS A 38 -15.95 20.04 -13.13
C LYS A 38 -15.93 21.25 -12.20
N ASN A 39 -14.77 21.64 -11.69
CA ASN A 39 -14.66 22.82 -10.84
C ASN A 39 -15.02 24.09 -11.60
N ARG A 40 -14.55 24.24 -12.83
CA ARG A 40 -14.88 25.39 -13.69
C ARG A 40 -16.38 25.49 -13.98
N SER A 41 -17.07 24.35 -14.13
CA SER A 41 -18.53 24.34 -14.32
C SER A 41 -19.34 24.71 -13.07
N ARG A 42 -18.72 24.67 -11.88
CA ARG A 42 -19.37 25.02 -10.60
C ARG A 42 -19.20 26.47 -10.24
N GLU A 43 -18.22 27.16 -10.81
CA GLU A 43 -18.12 28.59 -10.66
C GLU A 43 -19.31 29.23 -11.40
N PRO A 44 -20.14 30.03 -10.72
CA PRO A 44 -21.19 30.76 -11.40
C PRO A 44 -20.54 31.61 -12.49
N PRO A 45 -21.11 31.68 -13.71
CA PRO A 45 -20.54 32.49 -14.77
C PRO A 45 -20.45 33.93 -14.27
N PHE A 46 -19.22 34.39 -14.00
CA PHE A 46 -18.92 35.74 -13.50
C PHE A 46 -19.30 36.87 -14.48
N HIS A 47 -19.95 36.55 -15.60
CA HIS A 47 -20.43 37.51 -16.59
C HIS A 47 -21.64 38.35 -16.15
N LYS A 48 -22.14 38.22 -14.91
CA LYS A 48 -23.25 39.06 -14.39
C LYS A 48 -22.90 40.01 -13.24
N LEU A 49 -21.64 40.09 -12.80
CA LEU A 49 -21.26 40.97 -11.67
C LEU A 49 -20.45 42.22 -12.06
N LYS A 50 -20.29 42.52 -13.35
CA LYS A 50 -19.63 43.77 -13.80
C LYS A 50 -20.58 44.99 -13.95
N ALA A 51 -21.85 44.88 -13.56
CA ALA A 51 -22.80 45.99 -13.60
C ALA A 51 -23.40 46.25 -12.22
N SER A 52 -22.58 46.77 -11.29
CA SER A 52 -22.97 47.57 -10.12
C SER A 52 -21.78 47.60 -9.15
N ILE A 53 -20.76 48.39 -9.48
CA ILE A 53 -19.84 48.91 -8.47
C ILE A 53 -19.81 50.42 -8.70
N GLU A 54 -20.86 51.09 -8.23
CA GLU A 54 -20.73 52.44 -7.72
C GLU A 54 -20.14 52.31 -6.31
N SER A 55 -18.97 52.89 -6.13
CA SER A 55 -18.31 53.10 -4.85
C SER A 55 -19.21 53.90 -3.91
N PRO A 56 -19.16 53.66 -2.58
CA PRO A 56 -18.61 54.73 -1.75
C PRO A 56 -17.80 54.27 -0.52
N ALA A 57 -16.82 55.13 -0.22
CA ALA A 57 -16.36 55.64 1.08
C ALA A 57 -16.04 54.67 2.24
N LEU A 58 -14.73 54.63 2.51
CA LEU A 58 -14.06 54.54 3.80
C LEU A 58 -14.91 54.87 5.06
N HIS A 59 -14.92 53.94 6.01
CA HIS A 59 -14.96 54.23 7.44
C HIS A 59 -14.11 53.20 8.22
N PRO A 60 -13.17 53.63 9.07
CA PRO A 60 -12.53 52.77 10.05
C PRO A 60 -13.33 52.85 11.37
N SER A 61 -13.77 51.71 11.90
CA SER A 61 -14.20 51.64 13.30
C SER A 61 -13.73 50.34 13.93
N SER A 62 -12.79 50.53 14.84
CA SER A 62 -12.22 49.59 15.79
C SER A 62 -13.28 49.09 16.76
N HIS A 63 -13.42 47.77 16.92
CA HIS A 63 -13.49 47.05 18.20
C HIS A 63 -13.66 45.54 17.94
N PRO A 64 -12.82 44.66 18.53
CA PRO A 64 -13.04 43.22 18.48
C PRO A 64 -14.08 42.81 19.54
N PRO A 65 -15.13 42.04 19.21
CA PRO A 65 -15.97 41.42 20.21
C PRO A 65 -15.19 40.27 20.86
N GLN A 66 -15.10 40.29 22.19
CA GLN A 66 -14.49 39.24 22.98
C GLN A 66 -15.20 37.90 22.74
N SER A 67 -14.42 36.92 22.32
CA SER A 67 -14.78 35.54 22.08
C SER A 67 -15.07 34.82 23.40
N SER A 68 -16.33 34.82 23.82
CA SER A 68 -16.81 33.83 24.80
C SER A 68 -16.94 32.47 24.11
N LEU A 69 -15.98 31.58 24.40
CA LEU A 69 -16.03 30.19 23.96
C LEU A 69 -17.32 29.54 24.50
N PRO A 70 -18.17 28.95 23.64
CA PRO A 70 -19.36 28.26 24.09
C PRO A 70 -18.95 27.06 24.94
N SER A 71 -19.50 26.98 26.15
CA SER A 71 -19.26 25.88 27.09
C SER A 71 -19.54 24.53 26.41
N SER A 72 -18.66 23.55 26.64
CA SER A 72 -18.63 22.23 25.98
C SER A 72 -19.98 21.49 25.98
N SER A 73 -20.85 21.78 26.96
CA SER A 73 -22.21 21.24 27.06
C SER A 73 -23.13 21.68 25.91
N VAL A 74 -22.99 22.91 25.39
CA VAL A 74 -23.80 23.44 24.28
C VAL A 74 -23.39 22.81 22.95
N ILE A 75 -22.11 22.44 22.81
CA ILE A 75 -21.59 21.73 21.62
C ILE A 75 -22.14 20.30 21.60
N TYR A 76 -22.16 19.62 22.75
CA TYR A 76 -22.71 18.26 22.87
C TYR A 76 -24.22 18.19 22.61
N GLU A 77 -25.00 19.14 23.14
CA GLU A 77 -26.46 19.24 22.89
C GLU A 77 -26.77 19.52 21.41
N ARG A 78 -26.02 20.42 20.76
CA ARG A 78 -26.18 20.69 19.31
C ARG A 78 -25.80 19.49 18.44
N LEU A 79 -24.83 18.67 18.85
CA LEU A 79 -24.46 17.44 18.14
C LEU A 79 -25.49 16.32 18.35
N LYS A 80 -26.07 16.21 19.54
CA LYS A 80 -27.13 15.22 19.85
C LYS A 80 -28.42 15.53 19.08
N LYS A 81 -28.80 16.81 18.99
CA LYS A 81 -29.97 17.25 18.21
C LYS A 81 -29.80 17.03 16.69
N ARG A 82 -28.56 17.01 16.18
CA ARG A 82 -28.28 16.66 14.77
C ARG A 82 -28.38 15.16 14.46
N ARG A 83 -28.30 14.26 15.45
CA ARG A 83 -28.50 12.81 15.22
C ARG A 83 -29.97 12.41 15.11
N ASN A 84 -30.90 13.23 15.63
CA ASN A 84 -32.34 13.04 15.49
C ASN A 84 -32.95 13.73 14.26
N LEU A 85 -32.14 14.37 13.42
CA LEU A 85 -32.58 14.74 12.07
C LEU A 85 -32.68 13.44 11.27
N ASN A 86 -33.92 13.01 11.01
CA ASN A 86 -34.31 11.99 10.05
C ASN A 86 -33.27 11.86 8.95
N ILE A 87 -32.39 10.86 9.08
CA ILE A 87 -31.45 10.52 8.03
C ILE A 87 -32.33 10.08 6.87
N PRO A 88 -32.37 10.83 5.75
CA PRO A 88 -33.24 10.47 4.64
C PRO A 88 -32.86 9.07 4.22
N ASN A 89 -33.87 8.21 4.15
CA ASN A 89 -33.73 6.80 3.82
C ASN A 89 -32.80 6.67 2.60
N PRO A 90 -31.63 6.02 2.74
CA PRO A 90 -30.60 6.03 1.71
C PRO A 90 -31.20 5.46 0.42
N GLY A 91 -31.47 6.34 -0.55
CA GLY A 91 -32.11 5.96 -1.80
C GLY A 91 -31.33 4.83 -2.51
N PRO A 92 -31.99 4.07 -3.39
CA PRO A 92 -31.50 2.78 -3.93
C PRO A 92 -30.08 2.82 -4.53
N ARG A 93 -29.63 4.00 -4.98
CA ARG A 93 -28.27 4.22 -5.48
C ARG A 93 -27.18 4.01 -4.41
N THR A 94 -27.43 4.35 -3.16
CA THR A 94 -26.44 4.20 -2.06
C THR A 94 -26.33 2.75 -1.58
N ILE A 95 -27.42 1.97 -1.66
CA ILE A 95 -27.42 0.52 -1.41
C ILE A 95 -26.55 -0.20 -2.45
N PHE A 96 -26.64 0.21 -3.71
CA PHE A 96 -25.85 -0.36 -4.80
C PHE A 96 -24.34 -0.14 -4.61
N PHE A 97 -23.92 1.06 -4.18
CA PHE A 97 -22.51 1.34 -3.87
C PHE A 97 -22.01 0.53 -2.68
N ARG A 98 -22.84 0.35 -1.65
CA ARG A 98 -22.47 -0.43 -0.46
C ARG A 98 -22.28 -1.91 -0.80
N ASN A 99 -23.12 -2.47 -1.66
CA ASN A 99 -22.96 -3.85 -2.14
C ASN A 99 -21.74 -4.02 -3.04
N ARG A 100 -21.44 -3.04 -3.91
CA ARG A 100 -20.25 -3.11 -4.78
C ARG A 100 -18.94 -3.04 -4.00
N LEU A 101 -18.91 -2.28 -2.91
CA LEU A 101 -17.77 -2.25 -2.00
C LEU A 101 -17.61 -3.61 -1.27
N LYS A 102 -18.70 -4.20 -0.76
CA LYS A 102 -18.65 -5.52 -0.11
C LYS A 102 -18.09 -6.62 -1.01
N VAL A 103 -18.53 -6.70 -2.27
CA VAL A 103 -18.03 -7.69 -3.24
C VAL A 103 -16.54 -7.50 -3.49
N ARG A 104 -16.08 -6.25 -3.58
CA ARG A 104 -14.67 -5.95 -3.81
C ARG A 104 -13.79 -6.29 -2.59
N TRP A 105 -14.30 -6.07 -1.38
CA TRP A 105 -13.62 -6.46 -0.14
C TRP A 105 -13.52 -7.98 0.01
N LEU A 106 -14.58 -8.73 -0.31
CA LEU A 106 -14.55 -10.20 -0.30
C LEU A 106 -13.51 -10.74 -1.29
N TYR A 107 -13.44 -10.17 -2.50
CA TYR A 107 -12.44 -10.57 -3.49
C TYR A 107 -11.00 -10.37 -2.98
N TYR A 108 -10.69 -9.22 -2.36
CA TYR A 108 -9.36 -8.98 -1.80
C TYR A 108 -9.02 -9.88 -0.60
N ALA A 109 -10.01 -10.22 0.22
CA ALA A 109 -9.84 -11.14 1.32
C ALA A 109 -9.52 -12.56 0.83
N ASP A 110 -10.23 -13.02 -0.21
CA ASP A 110 -10.01 -14.35 -0.79
C ASP A 110 -8.65 -14.44 -1.50
N THR A 111 -8.26 -13.41 -2.27
CA THR A 111 -6.93 -13.40 -2.89
C THR A 111 -5.80 -13.35 -1.87
N GLY A 112 -5.97 -12.56 -0.80
CA GLY A 112 -4.97 -12.47 0.27
C GLY A 112 -4.83 -13.78 1.06
N LEU A 113 -5.93 -14.51 1.25
CA LEU A 113 -5.90 -15.83 1.89
C LEU A 113 -5.18 -16.86 1.01
N LEU A 114 -5.43 -16.86 -0.30
CA LEU A 114 -4.76 -17.77 -1.23
C LEU A 114 -3.24 -17.53 -1.26
N ASP A 115 -2.83 -16.26 -1.29
CA ASP A 115 -1.43 -15.87 -1.26
C ASP A 115 -0.78 -16.29 0.07
N ALA A 116 -1.45 -16.09 1.21
CA ALA A 116 -0.96 -16.53 2.52
C ALA A 116 -0.83 -18.06 2.61
N MET A 117 -1.80 -18.81 2.09
CA MET A 117 -1.75 -20.28 2.07
C MET A 117 -0.62 -20.78 1.17
N SER A 118 -0.41 -20.15 0.01
CA SER A 118 0.70 -20.53 -0.88
C SER A 118 2.07 -20.26 -0.25
N PHE A 119 2.21 -19.13 0.46
CA PHE A 119 3.44 -18.80 1.18
C PHE A 119 3.73 -19.82 2.29
N MET A 120 2.73 -20.16 3.10
CA MET A 120 2.87 -21.18 4.15
C MET A 120 3.21 -22.56 3.57
N GLY A 121 2.62 -22.92 2.44
CA GLY A 121 2.96 -24.15 1.71
C GLY A 121 4.41 -24.17 1.24
N LEU A 122 4.90 -23.07 0.66
CA LEU A 122 6.29 -22.95 0.23
C LEU A 122 7.26 -23.02 1.41
N CYS A 123 6.97 -22.35 2.52
CA CYS A 123 7.78 -22.44 3.74
C CYS A 123 7.87 -23.87 4.27
N ALA A 124 6.76 -24.61 4.29
CA ALA A 124 6.75 -26.00 4.72
C ALA A 124 7.60 -26.91 3.82
N LEU A 125 7.56 -26.70 2.50
CA LEU A 125 8.40 -27.44 1.55
C LEU A 125 9.90 -27.13 1.73
N ILE A 126 10.25 -25.86 1.95
CA ILE A 126 11.63 -25.46 2.23
C ILE A 126 12.13 -26.11 3.53
N GLN A 127 11.32 -26.08 4.59
CA GLN A 127 11.68 -26.73 5.85
C GLN A 127 11.89 -28.24 5.70
N ALA A 128 10.98 -28.92 4.98
CA ALA A 128 11.12 -30.34 4.71
C ALA A 128 12.41 -30.67 3.94
N ALA A 129 12.76 -29.86 2.93
CA ALA A 129 13.98 -30.02 2.16
C ALA A 129 15.25 -29.81 3.02
N LEU A 130 15.24 -28.80 3.91
CA LEU A 130 16.35 -28.55 4.83
C LEU A 130 16.55 -29.71 5.82
N ILE A 131 15.46 -30.28 6.35
CA ILE A 131 15.52 -31.44 7.23
C ILE A 131 16.09 -32.66 6.49
N GLN A 132 15.62 -32.92 5.26
CA GLN A 132 16.16 -34.02 4.45
C GLN A 132 17.66 -33.83 4.14
N ALA A 133 18.09 -32.62 3.79
CA ALA A 133 19.50 -32.33 3.55
C ALA A 133 20.36 -32.59 4.80
N ALA A 134 19.90 -32.16 5.98
CA ALA A 134 20.59 -32.41 7.24
C ALA A 134 20.70 -33.91 7.57
N LEU A 135 19.64 -34.68 7.32
CA LEU A 135 19.65 -36.14 7.53
C LEU A 135 20.64 -36.85 6.60
N ILE A 136 20.73 -36.42 5.33
CA ILE A 136 21.69 -36.97 4.37
C ILE A 136 23.12 -36.65 4.81
N GLN A 137 23.40 -35.40 5.22
CA GLN A 137 24.72 -35.02 5.72
C GLN A 137 25.11 -35.84 6.96
N ALA A 138 24.20 -36.01 7.92
CA ALA A 138 24.43 -36.83 9.11
C ALA A 138 24.78 -38.29 8.74
N ALA A 139 24.07 -38.88 7.78
CA ALA A 139 24.36 -40.23 7.30
C ALA A 139 25.74 -40.34 6.64
N LEU A 140 26.13 -39.35 5.83
CA LEU A 140 27.46 -39.32 5.21
C LEU A 140 28.59 -39.21 6.23
N ILE A 141 28.41 -38.40 7.28
CA ILE A 141 29.37 -38.27 8.38
C ILE A 141 29.52 -39.59 9.12
N GLN A 142 28.40 -40.27 9.44
CA GLN A 142 28.44 -41.58 10.08
C GLN A 142 29.17 -42.62 9.22
N ALA A 143 28.89 -42.65 7.91
CA ALA A 143 29.58 -43.54 6.98
C ALA A 143 31.10 -43.29 6.94
N ALA A 144 31.51 -42.02 6.90
CA ALA A 144 32.92 -41.63 6.92
C ALA A 144 33.62 -42.05 8.23
N LEU A 145 32.96 -41.87 9.38
CA LEU A 145 33.48 -42.30 10.68
C LEU A 145 33.66 -43.82 10.76
N ILE A 146 32.70 -44.60 10.25
CA ILE A 146 32.79 -46.08 10.23
C ILE A 146 33.92 -46.54 9.30
N GLN A 147 34.08 -45.93 8.13
CA GLN A 147 35.18 -46.25 7.21
C GLN A 147 36.56 -45.89 7.79
N GLY A 148 36.67 -44.75 8.47
CA GLY A 148 37.90 -44.37 9.17
C GLY A 148 38.29 -45.35 10.28
N TRP A 149 37.30 -45.83 11.03
CA TRP A 149 37.53 -46.78 12.14
C TRP A 149 37.96 -48.17 11.66
N THR A 150 37.38 -48.65 10.56
CA THR A 150 37.69 -49.98 9.99
C THR A 150 39.06 -50.03 9.31
N LYS A 151 39.54 -48.94 8.70
CA LYS A 151 40.90 -48.85 8.14
C LYS A 151 42.00 -48.76 9.20
N GLY A 152 41.73 -48.20 10.37
CA GLY A 152 42.73 -47.99 11.44
C GLY A 152 43.23 -49.26 12.15
N LYS A 153 42.57 -50.41 12.00
CA LYS A 153 42.94 -51.65 12.71
C LYS A 153 44.09 -52.45 12.10
N ARG A 154 44.65 -52.04 10.95
CA ARG A 154 45.71 -52.83 10.25
C ARG A 154 47.12 -52.24 10.27
N SER A 155 47.36 -51.07 10.86
CA SER A 155 48.72 -50.50 10.95
C SER A 155 49.14 -50.34 12.41
N ASN A 156 49.93 -51.30 12.92
CA ASN A 156 50.65 -51.22 14.20
C ASN A 156 51.84 -50.24 14.14
N THR A 157 51.66 -49.06 13.55
CA THR A 157 52.66 -47.99 13.59
C THR A 157 52.21 -46.92 14.59
N PRO A 158 52.92 -46.76 15.72
CA PRO A 158 52.60 -45.77 16.74
C PRO A 158 53.02 -44.39 16.24
N GLY A 159 52.20 -43.78 15.39
CA GLY A 159 52.58 -42.52 14.77
C GLY A 159 51.44 -41.87 14.02
N ARG A 160 50.77 -40.93 14.69
CA ARG A 160 50.17 -39.74 14.07
C ARG A 160 49.00 -39.98 13.11
N ALA A 161 47.81 -40.14 13.66
CA ALA A 161 46.59 -39.69 13.00
C ALA A 161 45.54 -39.27 14.04
N ARG A 162 45.84 -38.24 14.84
CA ARG A 162 44.79 -37.46 15.50
C ARG A 162 44.14 -36.59 14.43
N VAL A 163 43.24 -37.17 13.64
CA VAL A 163 42.26 -36.37 12.90
C VAL A 163 41.49 -35.62 13.97
N SER A 164 41.78 -34.33 14.09
CA SER A 164 41.22 -33.47 15.12
C SER A 164 39.70 -33.49 14.98
N ILE A 165 39.01 -34.09 15.96
CA ILE A 165 37.55 -34.11 16.06
C ILE A 165 36.99 -32.69 15.90
N THR A 166 37.77 -31.68 16.31
CA THR A 166 37.47 -30.26 16.12
C THR A 166 37.34 -29.86 14.65
N ALA A 167 38.17 -30.36 13.73
CA ALA A 167 38.03 -30.07 12.30
C ALA A 167 36.75 -30.69 11.69
N LEU A 168 36.32 -31.84 12.24
CA LEU A 168 35.09 -32.50 11.84
C LEU A 168 33.85 -31.75 12.39
N ILE A 169 33.94 -31.21 13.60
CA ILE A 169 32.90 -30.35 14.19
C ILE A 169 32.78 -29.02 13.42
N TYR A 170 33.90 -28.39 13.05
CA TYR A 170 33.89 -27.15 12.25
C TYR A 170 33.32 -27.33 10.85
N ALA A 171 33.48 -28.51 10.23
CA ALA A 171 32.91 -28.81 8.92
C ALA A 171 31.39 -29.07 8.94
N VAL A 172 30.80 -29.29 10.12
CA VAL A 172 29.34 -29.51 10.30
C VAL A 172 28.62 -28.24 10.73
N LEU A 173 29.35 -27.27 11.29
CA LEU A 173 28.80 -25.99 11.76
C LEU A 173 28.80 -24.87 10.70
N ILE A 174 29.41 -25.10 9.54
CA ILE A 174 29.42 -24.19 8.38
C ILE A 174 28.46 -24.72 7.33
#